data_AF-A0A9X5HDW7-F1
#
_entry.id   AF-A0A9X5HDW7-F1
#
_cell.length_a   1.000
_cell.length_b   1.000
_cell.length_c   1.000
_cell.angle_alpha   90.00
_cell.angle_beta   90.00
_cell.angle_gamma   90.00
#
_symmetry.space_group_name_H-M   'P 1'
#
loop_
_entity.id
_entity.type
_entity.pdbx_description
1 polymer ?
#
loop_
_entity_poly.entity_id
_entity_poly.type
_entity_poly.pdbx_seq_one_letter_code
_entity_poly.pdbx_strand_id
1 'polypeptide(L)'
;SVRGAAVSAALCREATPGALPAAAGRTVWFDRGDNRGTSPKGGDFARGHYKGQCADDEYAAGIAWTGRLGSARTPDALYCRPLA
;
A
#
# COMPACT_ATOMS: atom_id res chain seq x y z
N SER A 1 -3.49 10.93 -0.37
CA SER A 1 -3.05 12.30 -0.05
C SER A 1 -2.10 12.29 1.14
N VAL A 2 -1.25 13.30 1.21
CA VAL A 2 -0.28 13.49 2.31
C VAL A 2 -0.34 14.91 2.85
N ARG A 3 0.09 15.12 4.09
CA ARG A 3 0.41 16.42 4.68
C ARG A 3 1.91 16.45 4.97
N GLY A 4 2.71 17.00 4.04
CA GLY A 4 4.15 16.72 4.01
C GLY A 4 4.38 15.27 3.60
N ALA A 5 5.10 14.48 4.42
CA ALA A 5 5.27 13.05 4.21
C ALA A 5 4.20 12.19 4.92
N ALA A 6 3.41 12.80 5.82
CA ALA A 6 2.44 12.08 6.64
C ALA A 6 1.23 11.66 5.80
N VAL A 7 0.82 10.38 5.87
CA VAL A 7 -0.41 9.93 5.23
C VAL A 7 -1.62 10.67 5.84
N SER A 8 -2.50 11.19 4.99
CA SER A 8 -3.71 11.91 5.44
C SER A 8 -5.01 11.33 4.90
N ALA A 9 -4.97 10.72 3.71
CA ALA A 9 -6.11 10.05 3.12
C ALA A 9 -5.66 9.02 2.07
N ALA A 10 -6.50 8.02 1.83
CA ALA A 10 -6.37 7.10 0.70
C ALA A 10 -7.50 7.36 -0.31
N LEU A 11 -7.18 7.24 -1.60
CA LEU A 11 -8.20 7.23 -2.64
C LEU A 11 -8.65 5.78 -2.86
N CYS A 12 -9.95 5.54 -2.75
CA CYS A 12 -10.55 4.23 -2.98
C CYS A 12 -11.41 4.28 -4.24
N ARG A 13 -11.56 3.12 -4.89
CA ARG A 13 -12.56 2.90 -5.94
C ARG A 13 -13.59 1.90 -5.43
N GLU A 14 -14.84 2.09 -5.81
CA GLU A 14 -15.89 1.12 -5.54
C GLU A 14 -15.57 -0.22 -6.21
N ALA A 15 -15.73 -1.31 -5.45
CA ALA A 15 -15.56 -2.66 -5.96
C ALA A 15 -16.90 -3.19 -6.48
N THR A 16 -16.84 -3.94 -7.58
CA THR A 16 -18.02 -4.68 -8.06
C THR A 16 -18.52 -5.62 -6.95
N PRO A 17 -19.84 -5.70 -6.69
CA PRO A 17 -20.38 -6.64 -5.72
C PRO A 17 -19.86 -8.07 -5.95
N GLY A 18 -19.28 -8.68 -4.92
CA GLY A 18 -18.69 -10.02 -4.98
C GLY A 18 -17.21 -10.10 -5.40
N ALA A 19 -16.60 -9.02 -5.88
CA ALA A 19 -15.20 -9.02 -6.34
C ALA A 19 -14.16 -9.04 -5.19
N LEU A 20 -14.60 -8.84 -3.94
CA LEU A 20 -13.74 -8.85 -2.76
C LEU A 20 -13.98 -10.14 -1.97
N PRO A 21 -13.25 -11.23 -2.24
CA PRO A 21 -13.46 -12.50 -1.56
C PRO A 21 -13.10 -12.40 -0.07
N ALA A 22 -13.69 -13.27 0.75
CA ALA A 22 -13.30 -13.47 2.14
C ALA A 22 -11.99 -14.29 2.22
N ALA A 23 -10.92 -13.80 1.59
CA ALA A 23 -9.60 -14.44 1.57
C ALA A 23 -8.64 -13.83 2.59
N ALA A 24 -7.67 -14.65 3.05
CA ALA A 24 -6.51 -14.16 3.77
C ALA A 24 -5.70 -13.19 2.90
N GLY A 25 -4.90 -12.33 3.55
CA GLY A 25 -4.00 -11.41 2.86
C GLY A 25 -2.57 -11.55 3.34
N ARG A 26 -1.69 -10.76 2.74
CA ARG A 26 -0.27 -10.68 3.09
C ARG A 26 0.13 -9.22 3.33
N THR A 27 1.13 -9.02 4.18
CA THR A 27 1.68 -7.69 4.42
C THR A 27 2.89 -7.44 3.54
N VAL A 28 2.84 -6.35 2.78
CA VAL A 28 3.94 -5.83 1.98
C VAL A 28 4.61 -4.71 2.75
N TRP A 29 5.75 -5.00 3.38
CA TRP A 29 6.58 -4.00 4.07
C TRP A 29 7.51 -3.31 3.08
N PHE A 30 7.56 -1.98 3.15
CA PHE A 30 8.42 -1.14 2.31
C PHE A 30 9.04 0.01 3.10
N ASP A 31 9.18 -0.15 4.42
CA ASP A 31 9.80 0.83 5.33
C ASP A 31 11.33 0.90 5.16
N ARG A 32 11.94 -0.16 4.61
CA ARG A 32 13.40 -0.33 4.48
C ARG A 32 13.89 -0.54 3.04
N GLY A 33 12.98 -0.55 2.07
CA GLY A 33 13.29 -0.81 0.67
C GLY A 33 12.02 -0.93 -0.16
N ASP A 34 12.16 -0.87 -1.49
CA ASP A 34 11.05 -1.13 -2.40
C ASP A 34 10.53 -2.57 -2.23
N ASN A 35 9.20 -2.72 -2.22
CA ASN A 35 8.54 -4.01 -2.21
C ASN A 35 7.28 -3.93 -3.06
N ARG A 36 7.42 -4.32 -4.34
CA ARG A 36 6.42 -4.06 -5.38
C ARG A 36 5.91 -5.31 -6.09
N GLY A 37 6.12 -6.49 -5.51
CA GLY A 37 5.80 -7.77 -6.14
C GLY A 37 6.72 -8.12 -7.32
N THR A 38 6.34 -9.16 -8.08
CA THR A 38 7.14 -9.74 -9.17
C THR A 38 7.00 -9.00 -10.51
N SER A 39 5.87 -8.34 -10.75
CA SER A 39 5.60 -7.57 -11.96
C SER A 39 5.16 -6.15 -11.60
N PRO A 40 6.04 -5.34 -10.97
CA PRO A 40 5.70 -3.99 -10.55
C PRO A 40 5.31 -3.13 -11.75
N LYS A 41 4.14 -2.50 -11.67
CA LYS A 41 3.70 -1.51 -12.66
C LYS A 41 4.07 -0.10 -12.20
N GLY A 42 4.48 0.73 -13.15
CA GLY A 42 4.84 2.14 -12.94
C GLY A 42 6.30 2.35 -12.54
N GLY A 43 6.80 3.57 -12.74
CA GLY A 43 8.18 3.96 -12.41
C GLY A 43 8.35 4.48 -10.98
N ASP A 44 9.23 5.47 -10.81
CA ASP A 44 9.33 6.25 -9.59
C ASP A 44 8.25 7.34 -9.57
N PHE A 45 7.22 7.13 -8.75
CA PHE A 45 6.12 8.09 -8.54
C PHE A 45 6.29 8.94 -7.28
N ALA A 46 7.34 8.70 -6.49
CA ALA A 46 7.59 9.36 -5.22
C ALA A 46 9.09 9.39 -4.93
N ARG A 47 9.80 10.32 -5.59
CA ARG A 47 11.26 10.38 -5.53
C ARG A 47 11.76 10.47 -4.08
N GLY A 48 12.75 9.66 -3.75
CA GLY A 48 13.36 9.60 -2.41
C GLY A 48 12.59 8.78 -1.37
N HIS A 49 11.45 8.20 -1.73
CA HIS A 49 10.68 7.30 -0.86
C HIS A 49 10.75 5.86 -1.37
N TYR A 50 10.61 4.88 -0.48
CA TYR A 50 10.42 3.50 -0.91
C TYR A 50 9.00 3.26 -1.42
N LYS A 51 8.85 2.31 -2.34
CA LYS A 51 7.59 2.02 -3.02
C LYS A 51 7.05 0.66 -2.57
N GLY A 52 5.86 0.69 -1.99
CA GLY A 52 5.04 -0.49 -1.71
C GLY A 52 3.95 -0.67 -2.76
N GLN A 53 3.77 -1.90 -3.25
CA GLN A 53 2.72 -2.22 -4.24
C GLN A 53 2.24 -3.67 -4.06
N CYS A 54 0.91 -3.85 -4.02
CA CYS A 54 0.27 -5.17 -4.11
C CYS A 54 0.44 -5.76 -5.52
N ALA A 55 0.29 -7.07 -5.66
CA ALA A 55 0.35 -7.72 -6.97
C ALA A 55 -0.82 -7.31 -7.88
N ASP A 56 -0.72 -7.61 -9.18
CA ASP A 56 -1.72 -7.23 -10.18
C ASP A 56 -3.10 -7.86 -9.90
N ASP A 57 -3.14 -9.00 -9.22
CA ASP A 57 -4.33 -9.76 -8.80
C ASP A 57 -4.74 -9.48 -7.35
N GLU A 58 -4.21 -8.41 -6.74
CA GLU A 58 -4.48 -8.03 -5.36
C GLU A 58 -4.95 -6.58 -5.24
N TYR A 59 -5.67 -6.28 -4.16
CA TYR A 59 -6.00 -4.92 -3.76
C TYR A 59 -5.42 -4.58 -2.39
N ALA A 60 -5.11 -3.30 -2.19
CA ALA A 60 -4.70 -2.77 -0.89
C ALA A 60 -5.92 -2.68 0.04
N ALA A 61 -6.10 -3.68 0.89
CA ALA A 61 -7.16 -3.75 1.87
C ALA A 61 -6.85 -2.94 3.15
N GLY A 62 -5.60 -2.54 3.34
CA GLY A 62 -5.18 -1.71 4.46
C GLY A 62 -3.83 -1.04 4.24
N ILE A 63 -3.60 0.04 4.97
CA ILE A 63 -2.35 0.80 4.97
C ILE A 63 -1.87 0.92 6.42
N ALA A 64 -0.67 0.44 6.69
CA ALA A 64 -0.02 0.60 8.00
C ALA A 64 0.83 1.87 7.99
N TRP A 65 0.67 2.68 9.04
CA TRP A 65 1.52 3.84 9.31
C TRP A 65 1.61 4.05 10.83
N THR A 66 2.60 4.83 11.28
CA THR A 66 2.74 5.17 12.69
C THR A 66 3.04 6.65 12.92
N GLY A 67 2.38 7.22 13.94
CA GLY A 67 2.56 8.59 14.40
C GLY A 67 3.60 8.79 15.49
N ARG A 68 4.33 7.73 15.90
CA ARG A 68 5.30 7.79 17.00
C ARG A 68 6.38 8.85 16.79
N LEU A 69 6.94 9.38 17.88
CA LEU A 69 8.04 10.33 17.81
C LEU A 69 9.21 9.72 17.03
N GLY A 70 9.79 10.50 16.11
CA GLY A 70 10.87 10.05 15.21
C GLY A 70 10.41 9.31 13.95
N SER A 71 9.11 9.06 13.77
CA SER A 71 8.57 8.55 12.50
C SER A 71 8.38 9.66 11.47
N ALA A 72 8.62 9.34 10.20
CA ALA A 72 8.26 10.21 9.07
C ALA A 72 6.72 10.28 8.85
N ARG A 73 5.95 9.42 9.55
CA ARG A 73 4.50 9.24 9.41
C ARG A 73 4.07 8.83 8.00
N THR A 74 5.02 8.33 7.22
CA THR A 74 4.80 7.71 5.92
C THR A 74 4.12 6.36 6.10
N PRO A 75 3.48 5.84 5.05
CA PRO A 75 3.11 4.43 4.98
C PRO A 75 4.36 3.53 5.11
N ASP A 76 4.26 2.50 5.95
CA ASP A 76 5.33 1.51 6.18
C ASP A 76 5.00 0.16 5.53
N ALA A 77 3.70 -0.15 5.41
CA ALA A 77 3.24 -1.39 4.80
C ALA A 77 1.83 -1.29 4.18
N LEU A 78 1.56 -2.19 3.23
CA LEU A 78 0.22 -2.47 2.70
C LEU A 78 -0.24 -3.84 3.17
N TYR A 79 -1.52 -3.97 3.50
CA TYR A 79 -2.18 -5.27 3.61
C TYR A 79 -2.85 -5.59 2.29
N CYS A 80 -2.29 -6.55 1.55
CA CYS A 80 -2.74 -6.94 0.21
C CYS A 80 -3.61 -8.19 0.31
N ARG A 81 -4.76 -8.17 -0.38
CA ARG A 81 -5.68 -9.30 -0.45
C ARG A 81 -6.02 -9.60 -1.92
N PRO A 82 -6.29 -10.88 -2.27
CA PRO A 82 -6.69 -11.23 -3.63
C PRO A 82 -7.96 -10.52 -4.09
N LEU A 83 -8.01 -10.23 -5.39
CA LEU A 83 -9.22 -9.90 -6.14
C LEU A 83 -9.82 -11.20 -6.71
N ALA A 84 -11.15 -11.26 -6.84
CA ALA A 84 -11.86 -12.37 -7.48
C ALA A 84 -12.19 -12.08 -8.95
#